data_AF-A0AAD9C853-F1
#
_entry.id   AF-A0AAD9C853-F1
#
_cell.length_a   1.000
_cell.length_b   1.000
_cell.length_c   1.000
_cell.angle_alpha   90.00
_cell.angle_beta   90.00
_cell.angle_gamma   90.00
#
_symmetry.space_group_name_H-M   'P 1'
#
loop_
_entity.id
_entity.type
_entity.pdbx_description
1 polymer ?
#
loop_
_entity_poly.entity_id
_entity_poly.type
_entity_poly.pdbx_seq_one_letter_code
_entity_poly.pdbx_strand_id
1 'polypeptide(L)'
;MDPGLAGITAYVSQDCTVYSADVIDSHKAPRAGQPSAERSEAPPTSQNDQPVSASTLTDSRAVIILIPVRLGGEKTNPDYFNFAKSILSLEYCIGIIGGKPKQACYFVGFQDDSLIYMDPHYCQSFVDVSTSDFPLQSYHCPSPKKMPFSKMDPSCTIGFYSKSAQDYERISQELSKVLQPSAKEKYPAFTFVQGHGRDYDLSAGLTPEKREWPFIRDPRRTVTTNGDFVLL
;
A
#
# COMPACT_ATOMS: atom_id res chain seq x y z
N MET A 1 -8.72 -21.55 -1.55
CA MET A 1 -8.01 -20.46 -2.26
C MET A 1 -8.08 -20.80 -3.73
N ASP A 2 -8.58 -19.89 -4.57
CA ASP A 2 -8.52 -20.04 -6.03
C ASP A 2 -7.05 -20.25 -6.44
N PRO A 3 -6.69 -21.32 -7.18
CA PRO A 3 -5.33 -21.56 -7.66
C PRO A 3 -4.72 -20.34 -8.38
N GLY A 4 -5.55 -19.52 -9.03
CA GLY A 4 -5.11 -18.30 -9.72
C GLY A 4 -4.61 -17.19 -8.79
N LEU A 5 -5.08 -17.15 -7.54
CA LEU A 5 -4.66 -16.18 -6.52
C LEU A 5 -3.56 -16.70 -5.59
N ALA A 6 -3.16 -17.97 -5.74
CA ALA A 6 -2.07 -18.55 -4.96
C ALA A 6 -0.71 -17.89 -5.21
N GLY A 7 -0.59 -17.00 -6.21
CA GLY A 7 0.61 -16.23 -6.51
C GLY A 7 0.62 -14.77 -6.05
N ILE A 8 -0.42 -14.25 -5.36
CA ILE A 8 -0.54 -12.81 -5.04
C ILE A 8 -0.81 -12.57 -3.56
N THR A 9 0.00 -11.77 -2.88
CA THR A 9 -0.29 -11.20 -1.54
C THR A 9 -0.72 -9.75 -1.63
N ALA A 10 -1.40 -9.26 -0.60
CA ALA A 10 -1.63 -7.83 -0.41
C ALA A 10 -0.89 -7.34 0.85
N TYR A 11 -0.15 -6.25 0.71
CA TYR A 11 0.45 -5.50 1.81
C TYR A 11 -0.32 -4.18 1.95
N VAL A 12 -0.81 -3.87 3.14
CA VAL A 12 -1.45 -2.59 3.45
C VAL A 12 -0.54 -1.81 4.39
N SER A 13 -0.12 -0.62 3.97
CA SER A 13 0.73 0.23 4.81
C SER A 13 0.03 0.63 6.10
N GLN A 14 0.78 0.70 7.20
CA GLN A 14 0.31 1.24 8.47
C GLN A 14 0.82 2.66 8.63
N ASP A 15 0.00 3.57 9.20
CA ASP A 15 0.40 4.95 9.51
C ASP A 15 1.07 5.70 8.34
N CYS A 16 0.53 5.53 7.13
CA CYS A 16 1.08 6.06 5.88
C CYS A 16 2.57 5.70 5.68
N THR A 17 3.01 4.54 6.18
CA THR A 17 4.40 4.09 6.16
C THR A 17 4.51 2.70 5.53
N VAL A 18 5.36 2.60 4.50
CA VAL A 18 5.71 1.33 3.86
C VAL A 18 7.02 0.83 4.45
N TYR A 19 6.95 -0.31 5.15
CA TYR A 19 8.11 -0.97 5.74
C TYR A 19 8.70 -1.97 4.74
N SER A 20 9.92 -1.69 4.28
CA SER A 20 10.52 -2.43 3.16
C SER A 20 10.66 -3.93 3.44
N ALA A 21 11.03 -4.31 4.66
CA ALA A 21 11.25 -5.71 4.99
C ALA A 21 9.93 -6.50 4.99
N ASP A 22 8.82 -5.88 5.38
CA ASP A 22 7.49 -6.52 5.36
C ASP A 22 6.99 -6.76 3.91
N VAL A 23 7.26 -5.83 3.00
CA VAL A 23 6.94 -6.00 1.57
C VAL A 23 7.80 -7.10 0.95
N ILE A 24 9.11 -7.11 1.24
CA ILE A 24 10.03 -8.16 0.78
C ILE A 24 9.65 -9.54 1.33
N ASP A 25 9.22 -9.62 2.59
CA ASP A 25 8.74 -10.87 3.17
C ASP A 25 7.42 -11.32 2.54
N SER A 26 6.56 -10.38 2.16
CA SER A 26 5.30 -10.70 1.44
C SER A 26 5.56 -11.33 0.07
N HIS A 27 6.71 -11.07 -0.55
CA HIS A 27 7.14 -11.75 -1.77
C HIS A 27 7.53 -13.22 -1.53
N LYS A 28 7.83 -13.63 -0.30
CA LYS A 28 8.24 -15.02 0.01
C LYS A 28 7.01 -15.89 0.27
N ALA A 29 7.01 -17.12 -0.26
CA ALA A 29 6.00 -18.09 0.10
C ALA A 29 6.04 -18.39 1.62
N PRO A 30 4.89 -18.67 2.26
CA PRO A 30 4.89 -19.21 3.61
C PRO A 30 5.68 -20.51 3.60
N ARG A 31 6.75 -20.62 4.39
CA ARG A 31 7.47 -21.88 4.55
C ARG A 31 6.48 -22.92 5.08
N ALA A 32 6.06 -23.85 4.24
CA ALA A 32 5.30 -25.01 4.67
C ALA A 32 6.18 -25.84 5.61
N GLY A 33 5.89 -25.77 6.91
CA GLY A 33 6.43 -26.66 7.94
C GLY A 33 7.88 -26.41 8.35
N GLN A 34 8.10 -25.49 9.30
CA GLN A 34 9.17 -25.68 10.30
C GLN A 34 8.51 -26.04 11.63
N PRO A 35 8.57 -27.31 12.10
CA PRO A 35 8.37 -27.61 13.50
C PRO A 35 9.48 -26.90 14.29
N SER A 36 9.09 -26.32 15.42
CA SER A 36 9.99 -25.82 16.45
C SER A 36 11.15 -26.78 16.68
N ALA A 37 12.36 -26.24 16.69
CA ALA A 37 13.58 -26.98 16.98
C ALA A 37 13.53 -27.52 18.42
N GLU A 38 13.05 -28.75 18.58
CA GLU A 38 13.42 -29.59 19.71
C GLU A 38 14.71 -30.33 19.36
N ARG A 39 15.65 -30.15 20.28
CA ARG A 39 16.98 -30.75 20.33
C ARG A 39 16.83 -32.27 20.41
N SER A 40 17.43 -33.02 19.50
CA SER A 40 17.83 -34.42 19.76
C SER A 40 18.98 -34.83 18.85
N GLU A 41 20.07 -35.24 19.49
CA GLU A 41 21.31 -35.76 18.91
C GLU A 41 21.11 -37.18 18.37
N ALA A 42 21.79 -37.50 17.24
CA ALA A 42 22.51 -38.75 16.88
C ALA A 42 22.43 -39.07 15.34
N PRO A 43 23.25 -39.98 14.76
CA PRO A 43 24.45 -39.69 13.94
C PRO A 43 24.32 -40.13 12.45
N PRO A 44 25.36 -39.98 11.58
CA PRO A 44 25.21 -39.92 10.12
C PRO A 44 25.41 -41.26 9.40
N THR A 45 24.70 -41.49 8.28
CA THR A 45 25.10 -42.49 7.26
C THR A 45 24.68 -42.12 5.83
N SER A 46 25.70 -41.93 5.00
CA SER A 46 25.94 -42.46 3.64
C SER A 46 24.99 -42.18 2.45
N GLN A 47 25.50 -41.30 1.57
CA GLN A 47 25.53 -41.29 0.09
C GLN A 47 24.40 -41.98 -0.71
N ASN A 48 23.76 -41.19 -1.58
CA ASN A 48 23.45 -41.63 -2.94
C ASN A 48 23.44 -40.43 -3.91
N ASP A 49 24.36 -40.45 -4.88
CA ASP A 49 24.41 -39.55 -6.03
C ASP A 49 23.39 -40.00 -7.08
N GLN A 50 22.41 -39.15 -7.40
CA GLN A 50 21.85 -39.09 -8.75
C GLN A 50 21.25 -37.70 -9.05
N PRO A 51 21.53 -37.11 -10.23
CA PRO A 51 21.02 -35.81 -10.63
C PRO A 51 19.69 -35.95 -11.40
N VAL A 52 18.63 -35.29 -10.95
CA VAL A 52 17.35 -35.25 -11.69
C VAL A 52 16.72 -33.85 -11.62
N SER A 53 17.01 -33.08 -12.67
CA SER A 53 16.18 -32.08 -13.36
C SER A 53 15.00 -31.40 -12.63
N ALA A 54 15.18 -30.11 -12.40
CA ALA A 54 14.28 -29.00 -12.73
C ALA A 54 12.76 -29.12 -12.46
N SER A 55 12.35 -28.61 -11.29
CA SER A 55 11.23 -27.66 -11.18
C SER A 55 11.39 -26.83 -9.91
N THR A 56 12.32 -25.88 -9.91
CA THR A 56 12.27 -24.78 -8.92
C THR A 56 11.08 -23.90 -9.28
N LEU A 57 9.88 -24.30 -8.85
CA LEU A 57 8.77 -23.38 -8.72
C LEU A 57 9.28 -22.24 -7.86
N THR A 58 9.47 -21.08 -8.46
CA THR A 58 9.93 -19.91 -7.75
C THR A 58 8.93 -19.65 -6.62
N ASP A 59 9.36 -19.83 -5.38
CA ASP A 59 8.62 -19.62 -4.12
C ASP A 59 8.28 -18.14 -3.89
N SER A 60 8.06 -17.40 -4.97
CA SER A 60 7.94 -15.95 -5.04
C SER A 60 6.51 -15.58 -5.44
N ARG A 61 5.90 -14.69 -4.67
CA ARG A 61 4.56 -14.16 -4.88
C ARG A 61 4.65 -12.71 -5.35
N ALA A 62 3.71 -12.28 -6.20
CA ALA A 62 3.50 -10.87 -6.46
C ALA A 62 2.84 -10.20 -5.25
N VAL A 63 3.12 -8.92 -5.02
CA VAL A 63 2.57 -8.13 -3.91
C VAL A 63 1.80 -6.94 -4.48
N ILE A 64 0.54 -6.81 -4.07
CA ILE A 64 -0.21 -5.57 -4.23
C ILE A 64 0.03 -4.73 -2.98
N ILE A 65 0.64 -3.56 -3.16
CA ILE A 65 0.94 -2.61 -2.09
C ILE A 65 -0.18 -1.57 -2.08
N LEU A 66 -0.93 -1.50 -1.00
CA LEU A 66 -2.01 -0.55 -0.80
C LEU A 66 -1.59 0.47 0.26
N ILE A 67 -1.66 1.74 -0.09
CA ILE A 67 -1.26 2.84 0.79
C ILE A 67 -2.47 3.76 1.03
N PRO A 68 -3.23 3.54 2.11
CA PRO A 68 -4.26 4.47 2.54
C PRO A 68 -3.62 5.81 2.94
N VAL A 69 -4.11 6.90 2.37
CA VAL A 69 -3.63 8.26 2.62
C VAL A 69 -4.78 9.24 2.77
N ARG A 70 -4.50 10.38 3.41
CA ARG A 70 -5.41 11.52 3.47
C ARG A 70 -4.71 12.77 2.94
N LEU A 71 -5.06 13.19 1.73
CA LEU A 71 -4.42 14.29 0.99
C LEU A 71 -4.98 15.68 1.34
N GLY A 72 -5.69 15.82 2.46
CA GLY A 72 -6.30 17.08 2.88
C GLY A 72 -7.38 16.89 3.95
N GLY A 73 -7.92 18.00 4.44
CA GLY A 73 -8.99 17.99 5.44
C GLY A 73 -10.36 17.70 4.82
N GLU A 74 -11.13 18.76 4.59
CA GLU A 74 -12.44 18.72 3.91
C GLU A 74 -12.32 18.54 2.38
N LYS A 75 -11.24 19.06 1.81
CA LYS A 75 -10.93 19.04 0.38
C LYS A 75 -9.48 18.61 0.20
N THR A 76 -9.18 17.99 -0.94
CA THR A 76 -7.81 17.68 -1.33
C THR A 76 -6.98 18.95 -1.39
N ASN A 77 -5.83 18.96 -0.72
CA ASN A 77 -4.88 20.07 -0.78
C ASN A 77 -4.28 20.13 -2.20
N PRO A 78 -4.37 21.28 -2.90
CA PRO A 78 -3.77 21.44 -4.24
C PRO A 78 -2.29 21.12 -4.36
N ASP A 79 -1.53 21.22 -3.26
CA ASP A 79 -0.11 20.84 -3.25
C ASP A 79 0.09 19.37 -3.67
N TYR A 80 -0.86 18.48 -3.36
CA TYR A 80 -0.79 17.06 -3.73
C TYR A 80 -1.25 16.75 -5.16
N PHE A 81 -1.69 17.73 -5.96
CA PHE A 81 -2.15 17.45 -7.32
C PHE A 81 -1.00 16.95 -8.21
N ASN A 82 0.18 17.56 -8.11
CA ASN A 82 1.35 17.14 -8.87
C ASN A 82 1.89 15.80 -8.38
N PHE A 83 1.88 15.58 -7.07
CA PHE A 83 2.14 14.28 -6.48
C PHE A 83 1.22 13.19 -7.08
N ALA A 84 -0.11 13.40 -7.07
CA ALA A 84 -1.06 12.42 -7.60
C ALA A 84 -0.85 12.15 -9.10
N LYS A 85 -0.58 13.19 -9.90
CA LYS A 85 -0.21 13.03 -11.33
C LYS A 85 1.07 12.21 -11.50
N SER A 86 2.09 12.47 -10.68
CA SER A 86 3.37 11.76 -10.74
C SER A 86 3.19 10.28 -10.41
N ILE A 87 2.40 9.98 -9.37
CA ILE A 87 2.07 8.60 -8.98
C ILE A 87 1.28 7.88 -10.07
N LEU A 88 0.23 8.50 -10.63
CA LEU A 88 -0.57 7.92 -11.72
C LEU A 88 0.21 7.77 -13.03
N SER A 89 1.38 8.39 -13.16
CA SER A 89 2.27 8.23 -14.32
C SER A 89 3.24 7.05 -14.17
N LEU A 90 3.35 6.43 -12.99
CA LEU A 90 4.26 5.32 -12.76
C LEU A 90 3.71 4.03 -13.37
N GLU A 91 4.56 3.27 -14.05
CA GLU A 91 4.20 1.98 -14.67
C GLU A 91 3.64 0.96 -13.67
N TYR A 92 4.15 1.00 -12.43
CA TYR A 92 3.75 0.07 -11.37
C TYR A 92 2.50 0.51 -10.61
N CYS A 93 1.98 1.72 -10.89
CA CYS A 93 0.76 2.22 -10.26
C CYS A 93 -0.45 1.52 -10.86
N ILE A 94 -1.25 0.87 -10.02
CA ILE A 94 -2.51 0.23 -10.43
C ILE A 94 -3.70 1.14 -10.15
N GLY A 95 -3.47 2.44 -9.99
CA GLY A 95 -4.51 3.45 -9.78
C GLY A 95 -4.78 3.77 -8.31
N ILE A 96 -5.79 4.60 -8.10
CA ILE A 96 -6.19 5.12 -6.79
C ILE A 96 -7.66 4.82 -6.58
N ILE A 97 -8.02 4.22 -5.45
CA ILE A 97 -9.43 4.08 -5.03
C ILE A 97 -9.74 5.15 -3.99
N GLY A 98 -10.92 5.73 -4.05
CA GLY A 98 -11.34 6.75 -3.09
C GLY A 98 -12.73 7.26 -3.36
N GLY A 99 -13.08 8.41 -2.82
CA GLY A 99 -14.38 9.04 -3.02
C GLY A 99 -15.20 9.14 -1.74
N LYS A 100 -16.31 9.87 -1.85
CA LYS A 100 -17.20 10.13 -0.70
C LYS A 100 -18.04 8.90 -0.39
N PRO A 101 -18.65 8.84 0.81
CA PRO A 101 -19.67 7.84 1.10
C PRO A 101 -20.72 7.78 -0.03
N LYS A 102 -20.98 6.58 -0.56
CA LYS A 102 -21.89 6.31 -1.69
C LYS A 102 -21.47 6.95 -3.03
N GLN A 103 -20.21 7.39 -3.15
CA GLN A 103 -19.63 8.01 -4.35
C GLN A 103 -18.16 7.54 -4.52
N ALA A 104 -17.92 6.23 -4.38
CA ALA A 104 -16.60 5.65 -4.57
C ALA A 104 -16.19 5.62 -6.05
N CYS A 105 -14.96 5.98 -6.36
CA CYS A 105 -14.40 6.01 -7.70
C CYS A 105 -13.08 5.25 -7.75
N TYR A 106 -12.78 4.66 -8.91
CA TYR A 106 -11.47 4.09 -9.21
C TYR A 106 -10.76 4.95 -10.24
N PHE A 107 -9.77 5.72 -9.81
CA PHE A 107 -8.98 6.63 -10.64
C PHE A 107 -7.85 5.86 -11.33
N VAL A 108 -7.84 5.89 -12.66
CA VAL A 108 -6.92 5.12 -13.50
C VAL A 108 -5.87 5.98 -14.19
N GLY A 109 -6.03 7.31 -14.14
CA GLY A 109 -5.12 8.24 -14.79
C GLY A 109 -5.61 9.66 -14.71
N PHE A 110 -5.04 10.53 -15.54
CA PHE A 110 -5.40 11.94 -15.59
C PHE A 110 -5.19 12.51 -17.01
N GLN A 111 -5.81 13.65 -17.25
CA GLN A 111 -5.57 14.51 -18.39
C GLN A 111 -5.66 15.95 -17.91
N ASP A 112 -4.61 16.73 -18.14
CA ASP A 112 -4.47 18.11 -17.64
C ASP A 112 -4.70 18.18 -16.12
N ASP A 113 -5.72 18.92 -15.68
CA ASP A 113 -6.14 19.05 -14.28
C ASP A 113 -7.40 18.22 -13.95
N SER A 114 -7.64 17.15 -14.70
CA SER A 114 -8.74 16.22 -14.46
C SER A 114 -8.27 14.79 -14.28
N LEU A 115 -8.80 14.12 -13.26
CA LEU A 115 -8.70 12.69 -13.08
C LEU A 115 -9.64 11.96 -14.05
N ILE A 116 -9.18 10.82 -14.54
CA ILE A 116 -9.96 9.85 -15.33
C ILE A 116 -10.30 8.69 -14.39
N TYR A 117 -11.57 8.30 -14.32
CA TYR A 117 -12.03 7.29 -13.37
C TYR A 117 -13.14 6.38 -13.90
N MET A 118 -13.22 5.21 -13.28
CA MET A 118 -14.32 4.26 -13.41
C MET A 118 -15.29 4.45 -12.24
N ASP A 119 -16.58 4.44 -12.57
CA ASP A 119 -17.67 4.71 -11.63
C ASP A 119 -18.56 3.46 -11.49
N PRO A 120 -18.60 2.82 -10.30
CA PRO A 120 -19.38 1.61 -10.07
C PRO A 120 -20.87 1.86 -9.79
N HIS A 121 -21.36 3.11 -9.75
CA HIS A 121 -22.74 3.42 -9.34
C HIS A 121 -23.79 3.21 -10.44
N TYR A 122 -23.52 2.31 -11.38
CA TYR A 122 -24.49 1.85 -12.36
C TYR A 122 -24.91 0.42 -12.01
N CYS A 123 -26.19 0.24 -11.67
CA CYS A 123 -26.74 -1.07 -11.38
C CYS A 123 -26.91 -1.85 -12.69
N GLN A 124 -26.31 -3.02 -12.77
CA GLN A 124 -26.37 -3.92 -13.93
C GLN A 124 -27.12 -5.20 -13.57
N SER A 125 -27.72 -5.84 -14.57
CA SER A 125 -28.27 -7.19 -14.40
C SER A 125 -27.17 -8.18 -14.03
N PHE A 126 -27.51 -9.15 -13.19
CA PHE A 126 -26.62 -10.25 -12.85
C PHE A 126 -26.23 -11.05 -14.10
N VAL A 127 -24.94 -11.42 -14.18
CA VAL A 127 -24.40 -12.33 -15.20
C VAL A 127 -23.91 -13.59 -14.49
N ASP A 128 -24.37 -14.75 -14.94
CA ASP A 128 -23.89 -16.04 -14.44
C ASP A 128 -22.48 -16.32 -14.98
N VAL A 129 -21.49 -16.26 -14.09
CA VAL A 129 -20.06 -16.47 -14.42
C VAL A 129 -19.63 -17.94 -14.27
N SER A 130 -20.55 -18.86 -13.97
CA SER A 130 -20.25 -20.29 -13.87
C SER A 130 -20.16 -20.98 -15.23
N THR A 131 -20.76 -20.38 -16.27
CA THR A 131 -20.67 -20.84 -17.66
C THR A 131 -19.36 -20.40 -18.30
N SER A 132 -18.70 -21.24 -19.10
CA SER A 132 -17.39 -20.93 -19.68
C SER A 132 -17.35 -19.75 -20.66
N ASP A 133 -18.49 -19.35 -21.21
CA ASP A 133 -18.65 -18.37 -22.29
C ASP A 133 -19.56 -17.19 -21.91
N PHE A 134 -19.60 -16.86 -20.61
CA PHE A 134 -20.41 -15.75 -20.12
C PHE A 134 -20.04 -14.41 -20.79
N PRO A 135 -21.02 -13.52 -21.03
CA PRO A 135 -20.77 -12.25 -21.71
C PRO A 135 -19.92 -11.31 -20.85
N LEU A 136 -18.81 -10.82 -21.41
CA LEU A 136 -17.89 -9.89 -20.73
C LEU A 136 -18.27 -8.41 -20.91
N GLN A 137 -19.21 -8.08 -21.79
CA GLN A 137 -19.50 -6.71 -22.21
C GLN A 137 -19.82 -5.77 -21.05
N SER A 138 -20.53 -6.25 -20.01
CA SER A 138 -20.89 -5.49 -18.81
C SER A 138 -19.71 -5.18 -17.86
N TYR A 139 -18.57 -5.84 -18.06
CA TYR A 139 -17.35 -5.69 -17.25
C TYR A 139 -16.32 -4.76 -17.90
N HIS A 140 -16.59 -4.26 -19.12
CA HIS A 140 -15.77 -3.28 -19.81
C HIS A 140 -16.48 -1.92 -19.82
N CYS A 141 -15.79 -0.87 -19.38
CA CYS A 141 -16.32 0.49 -19.43
C CYS A 141 -15.91 1.16 -20.76
N PRO A 142 -16.84 1.42 -21.70
CA PRO A 142 -16.50 2.05 -22.98
C PRO A 142 -16.30 3.57 -22.87
N SER A 143 -16.65 4.18 -21.74
CA SER A 143 -16.67 5.63 -21.57
C SER A 143 -16.26 6.02 -20.14
N PRO A 144 -14.95 6.04 -19.83
CA PRO A 144 -14.48 6.48 -18.53
C PRO A 144 -14.87 7.92 -18.26
N LYS A 145 -15.11 8.25 -16.99
CA LYS A 145 -15.55 9.58 -16.58
C LYS A 145 -14.35 10.47 -16.26
N LYS A 146 -14.57 11.79 -16.29
CA LYS A 146 -13.57 12.81 -15.93
C LYS A 146 -14.08 13.71 -14.80
N MET A 147 -13.19 14.13 -13.91
CA MET A 147 -13.48 15.14 -12.89
C MET A 147 -12.24 15.95 -12.52
N PRO A 148 -12.36 17.23 -12.15
CA PRO A 148 -11.24 18.01 -11.64
C PRO A 148 -10.62 17.40 -10.38
N PHE A 149 -9.29 17.50 -10.21
CA PHE A 149 -8.61 17.07 -8.97
C PHE A 149 -9.21 17.69 -7.71
N SER A 150 -9.65 18.95 -7.80
CA SER A 150 -10.28 19.68 -6.68
C SER A 150 -11.59 19.08 -6.17
N LYS A 151 -12.22 18.18 -6.95
CA LYS A 151 -13.44 17.45 -6.54
C LYS A 151 -13.13 16.07 -5.95
N MET A 152 -11.89 15.60 -6.02
CA MET A 152 -11.47 14.33 -5.43
C MET A 152 -11.62 14.40 -3.91
N ASP A 153 -12.16 13.34 -3.32
CA ASP A 153 -12.18 13.20 -1.87
C ASP A 153 -10.74 13.04 -1.35
N PRO A 154 -10.33 13.74 -0.28
CA PRO A 154 -8.97 13.65 0.23
C PRO A 154 -8.64 12.28 0.81
N SER A 155 -9.64 11.45 1.19
CA SER A 155 -9.41 10.07 1.62
C SER A 155 -9.34 9.13 0.42
N CYS A 156 -8.18 8.51 0.22
CA CYS A 156 -7.97 7.57 -0.87
C CYS A 156 -6.91 6.52 -0.51
N THR A 157 -6.85 5.45 -1.31
CA THR A 157 -5.80 4.43 -1.23
C THR A 157 -5.12 4.32 -2.58
N ILE A 158 -3.80 4.46 -2.57
CA ILE A 158 -2.94 4.33 -3.74
C ILE A 158 -2.51 2.87 -3.85
N GLY A 159 -2.62 2.28 -5.04
CA GLY A 159 -2.19 0.90 -5.28
C GLY A 159 -0.93 0.83 -6.14
N PHE A 160 0.00 -0.04 -5.77
CA PHE A 160 1.12 -0.45 -6.61
C PHE A 160 1.14 -1.97 -6.79
N TYR A 161 1.58 -2.43 -7.96
CA TYR A 161 1.79 -3.84 -8.23
C TYR A 161 3.28 -4.15 -8.35
N SER A 162 3.76 -4.97 -7.43
CA SER A 162 5.12 -5.49 -7.42
C SER A 162 5.07 -6.97 -7.82
N LYS A 163 5.55 -7.34 -9.00
CA LYS A 163 5.54 -8.75 -9.43
C LYS A 163 6.66 -9.56 -8.75
N SER A 164 7.77 -8.92 -8.40
CA SER A 164 8.94 -9.53 -7.77
C SER A 164 9.62 -8.56 -6.80
N ALA A 165 10.52 -9.07 -5.95
CA ALA A 165 11.32 -8.21 -5.08
C ALA A 165 12.14 -7.15 -5.86
N GLN A 166 12.59 -7.48 -7.08
CA GLN A 166 13.28 -6.51 -7.94
C GLN A 166 12.33 -5.40 -8.43
N ASP A 167 11.06 -5.72 -8.69
CA ASP A 167 10.06 -4.69 -9.04
C ASP A 167 9.80 -3.77 -7.85
N TYR A 168 9.76 -4.31 -6.63
CA TYR A 168 9.66 -3.49 -5.42
C TYR A 168 10.84 -2.53 -5.25
N GLU A 169 12.08 -2.97 -5.54
CA GLU A 169 13.25 -2.09 -5.52
C GLU A 169 13.10 -0.94 -6.52
N ARG A 170 12.62 -1.22 -7.74
CA ARG A 170 12.35 -0.19 -8.76
C ARG A 170 11.25 0.77 -8.32
N ILE A 171 10.15 0.25 -7.77
CA ILE A 171 9.05 1.05 -7.20
C ILE A 171 9.59 2.00 -6.13
N SER A 172 10.40 1.49 -5.20
CA SER A 172 10.99 2.26 -4.11
C SER A 172 11.91 3.36 -4.63
N GLN A 173 12.72 3.06 -5.66
CA GLN A 173 13.60 4.04 -6.30
C GLN A 173 12.82 5.14 -7.01
N GLU A 174 11.78 4.81 -7.81
CA GLU A 174 10.97 5.82 -8.48
C GLU A 174 10.18 6.68 -7.48
N LEU A 175 9.60 6.06 -6.46
CA LEU A 175 8.87 6.80 -5.43
C LEU A 175 9.79 7.69 -4.60
N SER A 176 11.05 7.30 -4.38
CA SER A 176 12.03 8.18 -3.72
C SER A 176 12.28 9.49 -4.47
N LYS A 177 12.05 9.52 -5.80
CA LYS A 177 12.16 10.73 -6.64
C LYS A 177 10.88 11.56 -6.56
N VAL A 178 9.72 10.91 -6.52
CA VAL A 178 8.40 11.56 -6.43
C VAL A 178 8.17 12.17 -5.05
N LEU A 179 8.61 11.51 -3.98
CA LEU A 179 8.43 11.92 -2.59
C LEU A 179 9.53 12.89 -2.09
N GLN A 180 10.41 13.37 -2.98
CA GLN A 180 11.44 14.36 -2.59
C GLN A 180 10.77 15.63 -2.05
N PRO A 181 11.18 16.13 -0.88
CA PRO A 181 10.67 17.38 -0.35
C PRO A 181 10.90 18.51 -1.37
N SER A 182 9.83 19.07 -1.90
CA SER A 182 9.87 20.26 -2.74
C SER A 182 9.66 21.50 -1.88
N ALA A 183 10.15 22.66 -2.33
CA ALA A 183 9.89 23.94 -1.65
C ALA A 183 8.38 24.26 -1.48
N LYS A 184 7.50 23.61 -2.26
CA LYS A 184 6.04 23.71 -2.16
C LYS A 184 5.37 22.58 -1.37
N GLU A 185 5.92 21.36 -1.42
CA GLU A 185 5.35 20.20 -0.71
C GLU A 185 6.03 20.03 0.64
N LYS A 186 5.42 20.58 1.69
CA LYS A 186 5.99 20.60 3.04
C LYS A 186 6.00 19.24 3.74
N TYR A 187 5.11 18.31 3.32
CA TYR A 187 4.97 16.99 3.94
C TYR A 187 4.65 15.92 2.88
N PRO A 188 5.41 14.81 2.85
CA PRO A 188 5.13 13.72 1.91
C PRO A 188 3.79 13.06 2.25
N ALA A 189 3.06 12.59 1.24
CA ALA A 189 1.76 11.93 1.45
C ALA A 189 1.89 10.59 2.20
N PHE A 190 3.04 9.92 2.07
CA PHE A 190 3.42 8.69 2.76
C PHE A 190 4.94 8.55 2.74
N THR A 191 5.50 7.63 3.54
CA THR A 191 6.96 7.43 3.63
C THR A 191 7.38 5.96 3.47
N PHE A 192 8.65 5.75 3.15
CA PHE A 192 9.32 4.44 3.16
C PHE A 192 10.29 4.36 4.33
N VAL A 193 10.27 3.23 5.04
CA VAL A 193 11.17 2.94 6.14
C VAL A 193 11.82 1.59 5.92
N GLN A 194 13.14 1.51 6.13
CA GLN A 194 13.84 0.24 6.12
C GLN A 194 13.58 -0.54 7.42
N GLY A 195 13.43 -1.86 7.31
CA GLY A 195 13.08 -2.73 8.44
C GLY A 195 11.62 -3.15 8.43
N HIS A 196 11.17 -3.72 9.55
CA HIS A 196 9.80 -4.20 9.75
C HIS A 196 8.97 -3.19 10.55
N GLY A 197 7.66 -3.14 10.33
CA GLY A 197 6.76 -2.30 11.12
C GLY A 197 6.78 -2.65 12.61
N ARG A 198 6.95 -3.95 12.92
CA ARG A 198 7.06 -4.44 14.30
C ARG A 198 8.26 -3.87 15.07
N ASP A 199 9.31 -3.45 14.37
CA ASP A 199 10.51 -2.88 15.00
C ASP A 199 10.23 -1.47 15.56
N TYR A 200 9.16 -0.83 15.07
CA TYR A 200 8.71 0.50 15.43
C TYR A 200 7.40 0.51 16.23
N ASP A 201 6.88 -0.66 16.58
CA ASP A 201 5.68 -0.78 17.40
C ASP A 201 5.99 -0.36 18.84
N LEU A 202 5.70 0.92 19.14
CA LEU A 202 5.86 1.50 20.47
C LEU A 202 5.02 0.77 21.54
N SER A 203 4.02 -0.02 21.15
CA SER A 203 3.20 -0.78 22.12
C SER A 203 3.94 -1.98 22.72
N ALA A 204 4.94 -2.53 22.03
CA ALA A 204 5.66 -3.73 22.45
C ALA A 204 6.66 -3.52 23.61
N GLY A 205 7.03 -2.26 23.90
CA GLY A 205 8.03 -1.90 24.91
C GLY A 205 7.55 -1.08 26.10
N LEU A 206 6.24 -0.80 26.21
CA LEU A 206 5.71 0.07 27.27
C LEU A 206 5.39 -0.73 28.54
N THR A 207 6.32 -0.73 29.49
CA THR A 207 5.95 -0.86 30.90
C THR A 207 5.05 0.33 31.29
N PRO A 208 4.09 0.15 32.23
CA PRO A 208 3.02 1.14 32.50
C PRO A 208 3.49 2.56 32.83
N GLU A 209 4.75 2.72 33.25
CA GLU A 209 5.32 3.98 33.72
C GLU A 209 5.79 4.94 32.60
N LYS A 210 5.88 4.48 31.34
CA LYS A 210 6.34 5.30 30.20
C LYS A 210 5.22 5.77 29.26
N ARG A 211 3.99 5.89 29.76
CA ARG A 211 2.84 6.42 29.00
C ARG A 211 2.87 7.94 28.76
N GLU A 212 3.91 8.65 29.21
CA GLU A 212 4.01 10.09 28.98
C GLU A 212 4.86 10.37 27.73
N TRP A 213 4.25 11.07 26.77
CA TRP A 213 4.94 11.66 25.63
C TRP A 213 6.07 12.56 26.16
N PRO A 214 7.32 12.44 25.67
CA PRO A 214 8.45 13.24 26.16
C PRO A 214 8.32 14.75 25.93
N PHE A 215 7.31 15.19 25.17
CA PHE A 215 6.99 16.60 24.95
C PHE A 215 6.02 17.17 26.01
N ILE A 216 5.48 16.33 26.91
CA ILE A 216 4.53 16.74 27.95
C ILE A 216 5.21 16.59 29.32
N ARG A 217 6.27 17.37 29.58
CA ARG A 217 6.71 17.68 30.95
C ARG A 217 7.37 19.07 31.01
N ASP A 218 6.56 20.09 31.26
CA ASP A 218 6.90 21.11 32.27
C ASP A 218 5.63 21.86 32.74
N PRO A 219 5.03 21.51 33.89
CA PRO A 219 3.98 22.30 34.50
C PRO A 219 4.61 23.31 35.47
N ARG A 220 5.37 24.29 34.96
CA ARG A 220 5.81 25.46 35.76
C ARG A 220 6.41 26.62 34.95
N ARG A 221 5.66 27.18 33.99
CA ARG A 221 5.82 28.59 33.63
C ARG A 221 4.54 29.19 33.03
N THR A 222 3.71 29.77 33.89
CA THR A 222 2.66 30.72 33.51
C THR A 222 3.30 31.95 32.88
N VAL A 223 3.21 32.06 31.56
CA VAL A 223 3.19 33.36 30.86
C VAL A 223 2.05 33.32 29.86
N THR A 224 1.06 34.17 30.11
CA THR A 224 -0.11 34.43 29.27
C THR A 224 0.30 35.00 27.92
N THR A 225 0.01 34.30 26.83
CA THR A 225 -0.27 34.89 25.52
C THR A 225 -1.39 34.12 24.84
N ASN A 226 -2.38 34.87 24.34
CA ASN A 226 -3.64 34.42 23.75
C ASN A 226 -3.48 33.39 22.62
N GLY A 227 -4.52 32.55 22.47
CA GLY A 227 -4.68 31.40 21.55
C GLY A 227 -4.37 31.66 20.06
N ASP A 228 -4.21 30.64 19.23
CA ASP A 228 -5.06 29.45 19.09
C ASP A 228 -4.26 28.14 18.97
N PHE A 229 -4.74 27.07 19.63
CA PHE A 229 -4.35 25.69 19.32
C PHE A 229 -5.34 25.10 18.31
N VAL A 230 -4.82 24.55 17.21
CA VAL A 230 -5.55 23.66 16.31
C VAL A 230 -5.11 22.22 16.64
N LEU A 231 -6.04 21.42 17.14
CA LEU A 231 -5.86 19.97 17.29
C LEU A 231 -5.95 19.29 15.92
N LEU A 232 -5.01 18.37 15.65
CA LEU A 232 -5.06 17.39 14.57
C LEU A 232 -5.93 16.18 14.97
#